data_AF-A0A1W9RQ37-F1
#
_entry.id   AF-A0A1W9RQ37-F1
#
_cell.length_a   1.000
_cell.length_b   1.000
_cell.length_c   1.000
_cell.angle_alpha   90.00
_cell.angle_beta   90.00
_cell.angle_gamma   90.00
#
_symmetry.space_group_name_H-M   'P 1'
#
loop_
_entity.id
_entity.type
_entity.pdbx_description
1 polymer ?
#
loop_
_entity_poly.entity_id
_entity_poly.type
_entity_poly.pdbx_seq_one_letter_code
_entity_poly.pdbx_strand_id
1 'polypeptide(L)'
;GQNKAVLMLTIRGSWADIFWFSLFHEIGHILLHGKQIVFLEEDNLGHRLNNDYEKEANRFAANTLIPLNEYKAFLKAKSFYAQDIEKFADHLGIAPGIVVGRLQHDGYLKNSWHNRLRSRYKWQL
;
A
#
# COMPACT_ATOMS: atom_id res chain seq x y z
N GLY A 1 16.42 16.20 19.01
CA GLY A 1 17.46 15.17 18.82
C GLY A 1 17.51 14.80 17.36
N GLN A 2 18.66 14.99 16.71
CA GLN A 2 18.81 14.99 15.23
C GLN A 2 18.66 13.61 14.55
N ASN A 3 18.21 12.58 15.29
CA ASN A 3 18.06 11.20 14.81
C ASN A 3 16.62 10.65 14.87
N LYS A 4 15.61 11.51 14.74
CA LYS A 4 14.21 11.08 14.67
C LYS A 4 13.71 11.16 13.23
N ALA A 5 13.08 10.09 12.75
CA ALA A 5 12.20 10.15 11.60
C ALA A 5 10.77 10.35 12.14
N VAL A 6 10.03 11.31 11.59
CA VAL A 6 8.64 11.57 11.96
C VAL A 6 7.78 11.19 10.76
N LEU A 7 6.83 10.29 11.00
CA LEU A 7 5.85 9.84 10.01
C LEU A 7 4.54 10.56 10.30
N MET A 8 3.96 11.18 9.28
CA MET A 8 2.63 11.79 9.38
C MET A 8 1.66 10.99 8.52
N LEU A 9 0.68 10.35 9.16
CA LEU A 9 -0.33 9.54 8.47
C LEU A 9 -1.72 10.12 8.73
N THR A 10 -2.49 10.33 7.65
CA THR A 10 -3.89 10.70 7.77
C THR A 10 -4.75 9.44 7.66
N ILE A 11 -5.42 9.07 8.76
CA ILE A 11 -6.09 7.76 8.92
C ILE A 11 -7.58 7.87 9.24
N ARG A 12 -8.18 9.07 9.11
CA ARG A 12 -9.59 9.28 9.44
C ARG A 12 -10.50 8.47 8.52
N GLY A 13 -11.13 7.44 9.08
CA GLY A 13 -12.13 6.62 8.41
C GLY A 13 -11.60 5.74 7.28
N SER A 14 -10.29 5.53 7.21
CA SER A 14 -9.65 4.74 6.14
C SER A 14 -9.84 3.24 6.36
N TRP A 15 -9.82 2.53 5.24
CA TRP A 15 -9.76 1.08 5.26
C TRP A 15 -8.37 0.60 5.69
N ALA A 16 -8.29 -0.55 6.34
CA ALA A 16 -7.05 -1.13 6.83
C ALA A 16 -6.02 -1.32 5.72
N ASP A 17 -6.45 -1.69 4.51
CA ASP A 17 -5.59 -1.83 3.34
C ASP A 17 -4.95 -0.50 2.91
N ILE A 18 -5.72 0.59 2.96
CA ILE A 18 -5.21 1.94 2.67
C ILE A 18 -4.22 2.35 3.73
N PHE A 19 -4.54 2.14 5.02
CA PHE A 19 -3.63 2.45 6.12
C PHE A 19 -2.28 1.77 5.96
N TRP A 20 -2.28 0.45 5.76
CA TRP A 20 -1.04 -0.33 5.66
C TRP A 20 -0.25 0.08 4.42
N PHE A 21 -0.91 0.32 3.29
CA PHE A 21 -0.24 0.81 2.09
C PHE A 21 0.43 2.17 2.34
N SER A 22 -0.28 3.15 2.91
CA SER A 22 0.28 4.47 3.23
C SER A 22 1.45 4.37 4.22
N LEU A 23 1.34 3.55 5.27
CA LEU A 23 2.44 3.37 6.23
C LEU A 23 3.71 2.84 5.53
N PHE A 24 3.59 1.78 4.74
CA PHE A 24 4.76 1.22 4.04
C PHE A 24 5.27 2.14 2.93
N HIS A 25 4.41 2.95 2.32
CA HIS A 25 4.82 3.97 1.36
C HIS A 25 5.73 5.01 2.03
N GLU A 26 5.33 5.56 3.17
CA GLU A 26 6.17 6.51 3.92
C GLU A 26 7.47 5.86 4.43
N ILE A 27 7.42 4.60 4.87
CA ILE A 27 8.65 3.82 5.20
C ILE A 27 9.54 3.69 3.95
N GLY A 28 8.95 3.47 2.78
CA GLY A 28 9.66 3.44 1.50
C GLY A 28 10.40 4.74 1.22
N HIS A 29 9.78 5.90 1.44
CA HIS A 29 10.47 7.19 1.32
C HIS A 29 11.68 7.27 2.24
N ILE A 30 11.53 6.88 3.51
CA ILE A 30 12.63 6.94 4.49
C ILE A 30 13.78 6.00 4.09
N LEU A 31 13.47 4.77 3.69
CA LEU A 31 14.48 3.75 3.42
C LEU A 31 15.19 3.95 2.09
N LEU A 32 14.48 4.39 1.05
CA LEU A 32 15.01 4.50 -0.31
C LEU A 32 15.60 5.87 -0.62
N HIS A 33 15.03 6.95 -0.06
CA HIS A 33 15.40 8.33 -0.40
C HIS A 33 16.01 9.09 0.79
N GLY A 34 16.03 8.48 1.98
CA GLY A 34 16.60 9.05 3.19
C GLY A 34 15.72 10.12 3.87
N LYS A 35 16.35 10.97 4.70
CA LYS A 35 15.69 12.07 5.44
C LYS A 35 15.31 13.28 4.57
N GLN A 36 15.36 13.17 3.24
CA GLN A 36 14.82 14.23 2.39
C GLN A 36 13.31 14.27 2.60
N ILE A 37 12.90 15.10 3.55
CA ILE A 37 11.58 15.69 3.62
C ILE A 37 11.29 16.11 2.18
N VAL A 38 10.26 15.52 1.57
CA VAL A 38 9.82 15.87 0.22
C VAL A 38 9.36 17.32 0.27
N PHE A 39 10.31 18.25 0.06
CA PHE A 39 9.99 19.65 -0.15
C PHE A 39 9.46 19.76 -1.57
N LEU A 40 8.19 20.14 -1.67
CA LEU A 40 7.54 20.57 -2.90
C LEU A 40 8.18 21.89 -3.34
N GLU A 41 9.40 21.87 -3.89
CA GLU A 41 10.01 23.05 -4.51
C GLU A 41 9.91 22.93 -6.05
N GLU A 42 9.34 23.98 -6.63
CA GLU A 42 8.71 24.09 -7.95
C GLU A 42 9.68 24.14 -9.15
N ASP A 43 10.71 23.29 -9.19
CA ASP A 43 11.56 23.15 -10.37
C ASP A 43 11.20 21.90 -11.18
N ASN A 44 11.15 22.03 -12.51
CA ASN A 44 10.78 20.94 -13.44
C ASN A 44 11.64 19.67 -13.28
N LEU A 45 12.88 19.79 -12.82
CA LEU A 45 13.75 18.66 -12.48
C LEU A 45 13.37 18.03 -11.14
N GLY A 46 13.02 18.84 -10.14
CA GLY A 46 12.49 18.40 -8.84
C GLY A 46 11.17 17.65 -8.98
N HIS A 47 10.29 18.09 -9.89
CA HIS A 47 9.02 17.41 -10.15
C HIS A 47 9.20 16.00 -10.77
N ARG A 48 10.23 15.79 -11.60
CA ARG A 48 10.53 14.46 -12.18
C ARG A 48 11.14 13.51 -11.15
N LEU A 49 12.11 13.99 -10.37
CA LEU A 49 12.71 13.22 -9.27
C LEU A 49 11.66 12.83 -8.23
N ASN A 50 10.75 13.75 -7.91
CA ASN A 50 9.63 13.47 -7.02
C ASN A 50 8.74 12.35 -7.57
N ASN A 51 8.37 12.39 -8.86
CA ASN A 51 7.56 11.34 -9.47
C ASN A 51 8.26 9.97 -9.45
N ASP A 52 9.56 9.92 -9.64
CA ASP A 52 10.29 8.64 -9.56
C ASP A 52 10.35 8.13 -8.12
N TYR A 53 10.67 8.97 -7.13
CA TYR A 53 10.63 8.60 -5.71
C TYR A 53 9.24 8.09 -5.27
N GLU A 54 8.16 8.77 -5.68
CA GLU A 54 6.79 8.32 -5.43
C GLU A 54 6.52 6.92 -6.04
N LYS A 55 6.99 6.65 -7.26
CA LYS A 55 6.86 5.31 -7.87
C LYS A 55 7.66 4.27 -7.10
N GLU A 56 8.84 4.62 -6.62
CA GLU A 56 9.69 3.70 -5.86
C GLU A 56 9.09 3.37 -4.50
N ALA A 57 8.57 4.36 -3.78
CA ALA A 57 7.84 4.18 -2.54
C ALA A 57 6.55 3.37 -2.74
N ASN A 58 5.78 3.65 -3.79
CA ASN A 58 4.60 2.87 -4.16
C ASN A 58 4.95 1.40 -4.46
N ARG A 59 6.01 1.16 -5.23
CA ARG A 59 6.50 -0.18 -5.55
C ARG A 59 6.99 -0.91 -4.31
N PHE A 60 7.70 -0.20 -3.42
CA PHE A 60 8.15 -0.73 -2.15
C PHE A 60 6.96 -1.16 -1.28
N ALA A 61 5.98 -0.29 -1.09
CA ALA A 61 4.79 -0.58 -0.28
C ALA A 61 4.00 -1.78 -0.80
N ALA A 62 3.75 -1.78 -2.12
CA ALA A 62 3.07 -2.86 -2.82
C ALA A 62 3.75 -4.21 -2.61
N ASN A 63 5.05 -4.27 -2.89
CA ASN A 63 5.81 -5.53 -2.87
C ASN A 63 6.18 -5.99 -1.46
N THR A 64 6.18 -5.08 -0.48
CA THR A 64 6.37 -5.41 0.94
C THR A 64 5.11 -6.05 1.50
N LEU A 65 3.93 -5.52 1.16
CA LEU A 65 2.65 -6.07 1.61
C LEU A 65 2.29 -7.37 0.89
N ILE A 66 2.52 -7.43 -0.42
CA ILE A 66 2.23 -8.59 -1.25
C ILE A 66 3.41 -8.81 -2.19
N PRO A 67 4.28 -9.82 -1.94
CA PRO A 67 5.43 -10.09 -2.78
C PRO A 67 5.05 -10.26 -4.26
N LEU A 68 5.78 -9.58 -5.15
CA LEU A 68 5.42 -9.50 -6.58
C LEU A 68 5.27 -10.88 -7.25
N ASN A 69 6.10 -11.84 -6.88
CA ASN A 69 6.06 -13.19 -7.45
C ASN A 69 4.80 -13.94 -7.03
N GLU A 70 4.45 -13.86 -5.74
CA GLU A 70 3.22 -14.45 -5.18
C GLU A 70 1.99 -13.81 -5.80
N TYR A 71 1.98 -12.47 -5.91
CA TYR A 71 0.88 -11.75 -6.53
C TYR A 71 0.70 -12.14 -8.00
N LYS A 72 1.78 -12.23 -8.77
CA LYS A 72 1.73 -12.67 -10.18
C LYS A 72 1.22 -14.11 -10.30
N ALA A 73 1.61 -15.01 -9.40
CA ALA A 73 1.11 -16.38 -9.38
C ALA A 73 -0.40 -16.42 -9.09
N PHE A 74 -0.85 -15.65 -8.10
CA PHE A 74 -2.25 -15.49 -7.76
C PHE A 74 -3.09 -14.93 -8.93
N LEU A 75 -2.61 -13.87 -9.60
CA LEU A 75 -3.29 -13.29 -10.77
C LEU A 75 -3.41 -14.27 -11.94
N LYS A 76 -2.42 -15.15 -12.15
CA LYS A 76 -2.46 -16.18 -13.20
C LYS A 76 -3.56 -17.21 -12.98
N ALA A 77 -3.90 -17.50 -11.71
CA ALA A 77 -5.00 -18.40 -11.38
C ALA A 77 -6.37 -17.83 -11.78
N LYS A 78 -6.48 -16.49 -11.93
CA LYS A 78 -7.71 -15.76 -12.31
C LYS A 78 -8.94 -16.08 -11.44
N SER A 79 -8.73 -16.61 -10.25
CA SER A 79 -9.78 -16.94 -9.29
C SER A 79 -9.75 -15.91 -8.17
N PHE A 80 -10.75 -15.03 -8.17
CA PHE A 80 -10.86 -13.93 -7.19
C PHE A 80 -12.11 -14.08 -6.32
N TYR A 81 -12.55 -15.32 -6.05
CA TYR A 81 -13.61 -15.54 -5.09
C TYR A 81 -13.11 -15.21 -3.69
N ALA A 82 -14.04 -14.91 -2.77
CA ALA A 82 -13.68 -14.50 -1.42
C ALA A 82 -12.78 -15.52 -0.70
N GLN A 83 -13.05 -16.81 -0.88
CA GLN A 83 -12.27 -17.90 -0.29
C GLN A 83 -10.85 -17.97 -0.86
N ASP A 84 -10.65 -17.64 -2.14
CA ASP A 84 -9.32 -17.62 -2.75
C ASP A 84 -8.50 -16.45 -2.22
N ILE A 85 -9.14 -15.29 -2.08
CA ILE A 85 -8.54 -14.08 -1.49
C ILE A 85 -8.16 -14.34 -0.03
N GLU A 86 -9.04 -14.95 0.76
CA GLU A 86 -8.79 -15.30 2.16
C GLU A 86 -7.62 -16.29 2.28
N LYS A 87 -7.60 -17.36 1.49
CA LYS A 87 -6.49 -18.33 1.47
C LYS A 87 -5.15 -17.71 1.07
N PHE A 88 -5.17 -16.84 0.06
CA PHE A 88 -3.96 -16.14 -0.38
C PHE A 88 -3.43 -15.17 0.68
N ALA A 89 -4.34 -14.44 1.34
CA ALA A 89 -3.96 -13.54 2.43
C ALA A 89 -3.41 -14.30 3.65
N ASP A 90 -4.02 -15.43 4.01
CA ASP A 90 -3.56 -16.32 5.08
C ASP A 90 -2.16 -16.88 4.78
N HIS A 91 -1.93 -17.34 3.55
CA HIS A 91 -0.61 -17.79 3.09
C HIS A 91 0.49 -16.72 3.28
N LEU A 92 0.15 -15.45 3.07
CA LEU A 92 1.06 -14.32 3.24
C LEU A 92 1.10 -13.77 4.68
N GLY A 93 0.23 -14.23 5.57
CA GLY A 93 0.12 -13.70 6.94
C GLY A 93 -0.41 -12.27 7.01
N ILE A 94 -1.25 -11.86 6.06
CA ILE A 94 -1.82 -10.49 5.97
C ILE A 94 -3.35 -10.52 6.05
N ALA A 95 -3.97 -9.37 6.35
CA ALA A 95 -5.42 -9.25 6.32
C ALA A 95 -5.96 -9.38 4.88
N PRO A 96 -7.06 -10.13 4.63
CA PRO A 96 -7.66 -10.28 3.30
C PRO A 96 -8.01 -8.95 2.62
N GLY A 97 -8.38 -7.94 3.41
CA GLY A 97 -8.64 -6.59 2.92
C GLY A 97 -7.47 -5.97 2.16
N ILE A 98 -6.22 -6.29 2.51
CA ILE A 98 -5.00 -5.79 1.83
C ILE A 98 -4.94 -6.33 0.40
N VAL A 99 -5.23 -7.63 0.23
CA VAL A 99 -5.33 -8.26 -1.09
C VAL A 99 -6.46 -7.64 -1.91
N VAL A 100 -7.65 -7.45 -1.31
CA VAL A 100 -8.79 -6.78 -1.97
C VAL A 100 -8.41 -5.38 -2.42
N GLY A 101 -7.80 -4.59 -1.55
CA GLY A 101 -7.37 -3.22 -1.85
C GLY A 101 -6.40 -3.20 -3.05
N ARG A 102 -5.44 -4.13 -3.08
CA ARG A 102 -4.50 -4.25 -4.20
C ARG A 102 -5.19 -4.62 -5.52
N LEU A 103 -6.07 -5.63 -5.50
CA LEU A 103 -6.80 -6.07 -6.68
C LEU A 103 -7.75 -4.99 -7.22
N GLN A 104 -8.39 -4.21 -6.34
CA GLN A 104 -9.23 -3.08 -6.70
C GLN A 104 -8.39 -1.95 -7.34
N HIS A 105 -7.25 -1.62 -6.73
CA HIS A 105 -6.34 -0.60 -7.24
C HIS A 105 -5.77 -0.96 -8.62
N ASP A 106 -5.36 -2.21 -8.81
CA ASP A 106 -4.80 -2.71 -10.08
C ASP A 106 -5.88 -3.01 -11.15
N GLY A 107 -7.17 -2.82 -10.84
CA GLY A 107 -8.28 -2.96 -11.78
C GLY A 107 -8.77 -4.40 -12.03
N TYR A 108 -8.32 -5.38 -11.24
CA TYR A 108 -8.81 -6.76 -11.31
C TYR A 108 -10.17 -6.95 -10.64
N LEU A 109 -10.53 -6.08 -9.70
CA LEU A 109 -11.84 -6.07 -9.04
C LEU A 109 -12.49 -4.68 -9.14
N LYS A 110 -13.82 -4.65 -9.22
CA LYS A 110 -14.56 -3.39 -9.05
C LYS A 110 -14.46 -2.92 -7.59
N ASN A 111 -14.42 -1.61 -7.37
CA ASN A 111 -14.36 -1.01 -6.02
C ASN A 111 -15.52 -1.40 -5.09
N SER A 112 -16.63 -1.92 -5.62
CA SER A 112 -17.77 -2.43 -4.84
C SER A 112 -17.62 -3.89 -4.42
N TRP A 113 -16.69 -4.65 -5.01
CA TRP A 113 -16.56 -6.08 -4.79
C TRP A 113 -15.69 -6.39 -3.57
N HIS A 114 -16.06 -7.45 -2.84
CA HIS A 114 -15.32 -7.97 -1.67
C HIS A 114 -15.05 -6.96 -0.53
N ASN A 115 -15.77 -5.83 -0.49
CA ASN A 115 -15.63 -4.86 0.61
C ASN A 115 -15.94 -5.45 2.00
N ARG A 116 -16.70 -6.57 2.07
CA ARG A 116 -16.91 -7.33 3.31
C ARG A 116 -15.64 -7.94 3.91
N LEU A 117 -14.60 -8.15 3.09
CA LEU A 117 -13.30 -8.66 3.53
C LEU A 117 -12.36 -7.54 4.00
N ARG A 118 -12.75 -6.28 3.78
CA ARG A 118 -11.98 -5.11 4.21
C ARG A 118 -12.44 -4.69 5.59
N SER A 119 -11.48 -4.33 6.44
CA SER A 119 -11.75 -3.78 7.77
C SER A 119 -11.61 -2.28 7.74
N ARG A 120 -12.46 -1.55 8.47
CA ARG A 120 -12.27 -0.12 8.72
C ARG A 120 -11.63 0.10 10.08
N TYR A 121 -10.65 0.99 10.12
CA TYR A 121 -10.13 1.46 11.39
C TYR A 121 -11.00 2.60 11.91
N LYS A 122 -11.51 2.42 13.12
CA LYS A 122 -12.21 3.45 13.89
C LYS A 122 -11.35 3.75 15.11
N TRP A 123 -10.84 4.97 15.19
CA TRP A 123 -10.20 5.46 16.40
C TRP A 123 -11.30 5.90 17.35
N GLN A 124 -11.42 5.23 18.49
CA GLN A 124 -12.11 5.80 19.63
C GLN A 124 -11.09 6.67 20.36
N LEU A 125 -11.40 7.95 20.48
CA LEU A 125 -10.67 8.89 21.33
C LEU A 125 -11.07 8.69 22.79
#